data_AF-A0A7I9Y7W3-F1
#
_entry.id   AF-A0A7I9Y7W3-F1
#
_cell.length_a   1.000
_cell.length_b   1.000
_cell.length_c   1.000
_cell.angle_alpha   90.00
_cell.angle_beta   90.00
_cell.angle_gamma   90.00
#
_symmetry.space_group_name_H-M   'P 1'
#
loop_
_entity.id
_entity.type
_entity.pdbx_description
1 polymer ?
#
loop_
_entity_poly.entity_id
_entity_poly.type
_entity_poly.pdbx_seq_one_letter_code
_entity_poly.pdbx_strand_id
1 'polypeptide(L)'
;MSSLLQIRNVPDAVRRELKARAAIQGQSLNAYLLDLISREVNRPTVAEVLQRAAQRAEHASGSAIDVVDADRIERDAQLAGPRR
;
A
#
# COMPACT_ATOMS: atom_id res chain seq x y z
N MET A 1 20.50 -13.26 -8.27
CA MET A 1 20.25 -14.72 -8.22
C MET A 1 19.05 -15.02 -9.12
N SER A 2 19.23 -15.72 -10.24
CA SER A 2 18.11 -16.19 -11.06
C SER A 2 17.54 -17.47 -10.44
N SER A 3 16.31 -17.39 -9.91
CA SER A 3 15.60 -18.57 -9.40
C SER A 3 14.68 -19.13 -10.48
N LEU A 4 14.82 -20.41 -10.81
CA LEU A 4 13.96 -21.09 -11.78
C LEU A 4 12.68 -21.56 -11.08
N LEU A 5 11.53 -20.99 -11.46
CA LEU A 5 10.22 -21.41 -10.96
C LEU A 5 9.53 -22.31 -11.99
N GLN A 6 9.31 -23.58 -11.64
CA GLN A 6 8.60 -24.54 -12.48
C GLN A 6 7.23 -24.89 -11.89
N ILE A 7 6.16 -24.63 -12.63
CA ILE A 7 4.79 -24.98 -12.25
C ILE A 7 4.42 -26.30 -12.91
N ARG A 8 4.03 -27.31 -12.11
CA ARG A 8 3.61 -28.64 -12.58
C ARG A 8 2.09 -28.75 -12.64
N ASN A 9 1.60 -29.70 -13.44
CA ASN A 9 0.18 -30.05 -13.55
C ASN A 9 -0.74 -28.91 -14.04
N VAL A 10 -0.25 -28.04 -14.94
CA VAL A 10 -1.07 -27.01 -15.56
C VAL A 10 -1.96 -27.65 -16.64
N PRO A 11 -3.29 -27.53 -16.57
CA PRO A 11 -4.16 -28.06 -17.60
C PRO A 11 -3.87 -27.42 -18.96
N ASP A 12 -3.91 -28.22 -20.04
CA ASP A 12 -3.58 -27.73 -21.38
C ASP A 12 -4.47 -26.59 -21.86
N ALA A 13 -5.74 -26.57 -21.43
CA ALA A 13 -6.66 -25.48 -21.70
C ALA A 13 -6.15 -24.15 -21.11
N VAL A 14 -5.72 -24.17 -19.85
CA VAL A 14 -5.16 -23.00 -19.15
C VAL A 14 -3.88 -22.53 -19.83
N ARG A 15 -2.98 -23.47 -20.17
CA ARG A 15 -1.73 -23.14 -20.87
C ARG A 15 -1.98 -22.48 -22.23
N ARG A 16 -2.96 -22.97 -23.00
CA ARG A 16 -3.33 -22.39 -24.30
C ARG A 16 -3.84 -20.96 -24.16
N GLU A 17 -4.75 -20.74 -23.21
CA GLU A 17 -5.31 -19.43 -22.92
C GLU A 17 -4.22 -18.42 -22.51
N LEU A 18 -3.33 -18.81 -21.60
CA LEU A 18 -2.21 -17.96 -21.18
C LEU A 18 -1.27 -17.62 -22.34
N LYS A 19 -1.00 -18.59 -23.23
CA LYS A 19 -0.18 -18.36 -24.42
C LYS A 19 -0.85 -17.40 -25.40
N ALA A 20 -2.17 -17.50 -25.59
CA ALA A 20 -2.94 -16.58 -26.41
C ALA A 20 -2.86 -15.14 -25.86
N ARG A 21 -3.05 -14.97 -24.55
CA ARG A 21 -2.92 -13.67 -23.88
C ARG A 21 -1.52 -13.08 -23.98
N ALA A 22 -0.49 -13.91 -23.79
CA ALA A 22 0.90 -13.49 -23.96
C ALA A 22 1.16 -13.02 -25.41
N ALA A 23 0.65 -13.74 -26.41
CA ALA A 23 0.79 -13.37 -27.81
C ALA A 23 0.09 -12.04 -28.15
N ILE A 24 -1.11 -11.80 -27.59
CA ILE A 24 -1.82 -10.51 -27.73
C ILE A 24 -0.99 -9.34 -27.19
N GLN A 25 -0.25 -9.56 -26.09
CA GLN A 25 0.62 -8.54 -25.50
C GLN A 25 2.02 -8.48 -26.15
N GLY A 26 2.29 -9.28 -27.19
CA GLY A 26 3.60 -9.36 -27.83
C GLY A 26 4.70 -9.94 -26.94
N GLN A 27 4.33 -10.69 -25.90
CA GLN A 27 5.24 -11.23 -24.90
C GLN A 27 5.43 -12.75 -25.07
N SER A 28 6.60 -13.25 -24.66
CA SER A 28 6.76 -14.69 -24.45
C SER A 28 5.91 -15.15 -23.26
N LEU A 29 5.49 -16.42 -23.25
CA LEU A 29 4.70 -16.96 -22.14
C LEU A 29 5.44 -16.84 -20.79
N ASN A 30 6.76 -16.99 -20.78
CA ASN A 30 7.56 -16.85 -19.57
C ASN A 30 7.55 -15.39 -19.08
N ALA A 31 7.79 -14.42 -19.97
CA ALA A 31 7.74 -13.01 -19.62
C ALA A 31 6.35 -12.59 -19.11
N TYR A 32 5.28 -13.05 -19.77
CA TYR A 32 3.90 -12.78 -19.36
C TYR A 32 3.59 -13.36 -17.97
N LEU A 33 4.02 -14.60 -17.68
CA LEU A 33 3.84 -15.23 -16.38
C LEU A 33 4.64 -14.54 -15.28
N LEU A 34 5.90 -14.16 -15.56
CA LEU A 34 6.72 -13.42 -14.61
C LEU A 34 6.04 -12.09 -14.24
N ASP A 35 5.57 -11.35 -15.23
CA ASP A 35 4.88 -10.08 -15.04
C ASP A 35 3.56 -10.26 -14.26
N LEU A 36 2.81 -11.34 -14.53
CA LEU A 36 1.62 -11.70 -13.76
C LEU A 36 1.95 -11.97 -12.28
N ILE A 37 2.99 -12.77 -12.00
CA ILE A 37 3.43 -13.09 -10.64
C ILE A 37 3.93 -11.83 -9.93
N SER A 38 4.72 -11.00 -10.60
CA SER A 38 5.22 -9.74 -10.05
C SER A 38 4.08 -8.78 -9.73
N ARG A 39 3.06 -8.68 -10.59
CA ARG A 39 1.86 -7.87 -10.32
C ARG A 39 1.10 -8.35 -9.09
N GLU A 40 0.98 -9.67 -8.92
CA GLU A 40 0.28 -10.25 -7.78
C GLU A 40 1.03 -9.93 -6.47
N VAL A 41 2.35 -10.08 -6.46
CA VAL A 41 3.18 -9.78 -5.27
C VAL A 41 3.25 -8.29 -4.97
N ASN A 42 3.21 -7.42 -5.98
CA ASN A 42 3.26 -5.97 -5.80
C ASN A 42 1.95 -5.39 -5.25
N ARG A 43 0.86 -6.15 -5.20
CA ARG A 43 -0.40 -5.72 -4.58
C ARG A 43 -0.37 -6.11 -3.10
N PRO A 44 -0.19 -5.16 -2.17
CA PRO A 44 -0.25 -5.46 -0.76
C PRO A 44 -1.65 -5.96 -0.43
N THR A 45 -1.71 -7.06 0.30
CA THR A 45 -2.97 -7.60 0.82
C THR A 45 -3.61 -6.60 1.78
N VAL A 46 -4.93 -6.68 1.94
CA VAL A 46 -5.66 -5.86 2.93
C VAL A 46 -5.06 -6.02 4.32
N ALA A 47 -4.65 -7.24 4.69
CA ALA A 47 -3.99 -7.52 5.97
C ALA A 47 -2.66 -6.77 6.12
N GLU A 48 -1.80 -6.75 5.08
CA GLU A 48 -0.54 -6.01 5.09
C GLU A 48 -0.74 -4.49 5.07
N VAL A 49 -1.81 -4.00 4.42
CA VAL A 49 -2.19 -2.59 4.50
C VAL A 49 -2.62 -2.23 5.92
N LEU A 50 -3.48 -3.04 6.55
CA LEU A 50 -3.94 -2.82 7.92
C LEU A 50 -2.80 -2.93 8.93
N GLN A 51 -1.90 -3.89 8.78
CA GLN A 51 -0.72 -4.03 9.63
C GLN A 51 0.21 -2.82 9.50
N ARG A 52 0.46 -2.32 8.29
CA ARG A 52 1.24 -1.07 8.09
C ARG A 52 0.54 0.15 8.68
N ALA A 53 -0.79 0.22 8.59
CA ALA A 53 -1.56 1.28 9.23
C ALA A 53 -1.45 1.21 10.75
N ALA A 54 -1.55 0.01 11.34
CA ALA A 54 -1.37 -0.20 12.77
C ALA A 54 0.06 0.15 13.25
N GLN A 55 1.09 -0.17 12.46
CA GLN A 55 2.47 0.20 12.78
C GLN A 55 2.74 1.71 12.67
N ARG A 56 2.04 2.41 11.78
CA ARG A 56 2.12 3.87 11.63
C ARG A 56 1.15 4.64 12.50
N ALA A 57 0.24 3.95 13.19
CA ALA A 57 -0.69 4.57 14.11
C ALA A 57 0.09 5.01 15.35
N GLU A 58 0.81 6.12 15.24
CA GLU A 58 1.26 6.86 16.40
C GLU A 58 0.02 7.20 17.21
N HIS A 59 0.03 6.74 18.47
CA HIS A 59 -1.03 7.08 19.40
C HIS A 59 -0.84 8.55 19.74
N ALA A 60 -1.92 9.33 19.68
CA ALA A 60 -1.86 10.71 20.12
C ALA A 60 -1.37 10.74 21.57
N SER A 61 -0.24 11.43 21.80
CA SER A 61 0.40 11.53 23.12
C SER A 61 -0.43 12.35 24.13
N GLY A 62 -1.54 12.94 23.68
CA GLY A 62 -2.43 13.76 24.48
C GLY A 62 -3.75 14.04 23.75
N SER A 63 -4.69 14.62 24.50
CA SER A 63 -6.00 15.04 23.98
C SER A 63 -5.83 16.21 23.01
N ALA A 64 -6.38 16.08 21.80
CA ALA A 64 -6.39 17.16 20.82
C ALA A 64 -7.18 18.39 21.32
N ILE A 65 -8.18 18.16 22.19
CA ILE A 65 -8.97 19.24 22.78
C ILE A 65 -8.08 20.07 23.71
N ASP A 66 -7.29 19.41 24.56
CA ASP A 66 -6.44 20.07 25.55
C ASP A 66 -5.36 20.93 24.88
N VAL A 67 -4.78 20.43 23.78
CA VAL A 67 -3.80 21.19 22.97
C VAL A 67 -4.45 22.44 22.38
N VAL A 68 -5.62 22.29 21.76
CA VAL A 68 -6.33 23.42 21.14
C VAL A 68 -6.78 24.45 22.18
N ASP A 69 -7.22 24.01 23.35
CA ASP A 69 -7.65 24.89 24.42
C ASP A 69 -6.47 25.64 25.06
N ALA A 70 -5.32 24.98 25.23
CA ALA A 70 -4.08 25.65 25.65
C ALA A 70 -3.67 26.76 24.65
N ASP A 71 -3.68 26.46 23.35
CA ASP A 71 -3.37 27.43 22.29
C ASP A 71 -4.36 28.60 22.24
N ARG A 72 -5.65 28.34 22.55
CA ARG A 72 -6.69 29.39 22.64
C ARG A 72 -6.44 30.31 23.83
N ILE A 73 -6.17 29.75 25.00
CA ILE A 73 -5.88 30.52 26.22
C ILE A 73 -4.66 31.43 25.99
N GLU A 74 -3.60 30.91 25.38
CA GLU A 74 -2.41 31.71 25.07
C GLU A 74 -2.71 32.84 24.07
N ARG A 75 -3.49 32.56 23.01
CA ARG A 75 -3.94 33.59 22.06
C ARG A 75 -4.76 34.69 22.72
N ASP A 76 -5.74 34.31 23.53
CA ASP A 76 -6.65 35.26 24.17
C ASP A 76 -5.89 36.16 25.15
N ALA A 77 -4.90 35.61 25.86
CA ALA A 77 -4.00 36.38 26.71
C ALA A 77 -3.14 37.39 25.91
N GLN A 78 -2.65 37.02 24.73
CA GLN A 78 -1.93 37.95 23.84
C GLN A 78 -2.84 39.07 23.29
N LEU A 79 -4.08 38.73 22.94
CA LEU A 79 -5.07 39.70 22.43
C LEU A 79 -5.59 40.65 23.53
N ALA A 80 -5.55 40.23 24.80
CA ALA A 80 -5.91 41.04 25.96
C ALA A 80 -4.79 41.97 26.45
N GLY A 81 -3.61 41.96 25.81
CA GLY A 81 -2.52 42.90 26.09
C GLY A 81 -2.95 44.38 25.95
N PRO A 82 -2.28 45.31 26.65
CA PRO A 82 -2.83 46.63 26.93
C PRO A 82 -3.09 47.41 25.63
N ARG A 83 -4.36 47.73 25.38
CA ARG A 83 -4.75 48.76 24.41
C ARG A 83 -4.20 50.09 24.93
N ARG A 84 -3.15 50.60 24.26
CA ARG A 84 -2.67 51.97 24.43
C ARG A 84 -3.77 52.99 24.16
#